data_AF-A0A957M1N8-F1
#
_entry.id   AF-A0A957M1N8-F1
#
_cell.length_a   1.000
_cell.length_b   1.000
_cell.length_c   1.000
_cell.angle_alpha   90.00
_cell.angle_beta   90.00
_cell.angle_gamma   90.00
#
_symmetry.space_group_name_H-M   'P 1'
#
loop_
_entity.id
_entity.type
_entity.pdbx_description
1 polymer ?
#
loop_
_entity_poly.entity_id
_entity_poly.type
_entity_poly.pdbx_seq_one_letter_code
_entity_poly.pdbx_strand_id
1 'polypeptide(L)'
;MVDIYALDADKRDFDEIDGQELGTYIDDLIAGFVNSPEGESVSADPETVGFWIESFIEYAFLYEGYTPATTGRHEAEDIMTNILPRKMSLSEPEDADEGLVELIGFWEYLKREYELANAEEVLAYLRGLSVEEFRGYMFDPARAGMAKSFFLSGTEAGYDMSTKEGMDQYMLQYNLMQHALMDSEALPSLPSESDSARPKRGKNRRKMAKASRKQNRKTKKKKKRK
;
A
#
# COMPACT_ATOMS: atom_id res chain seq x y z
N MET A 1 -12.37 23.86 -3.30
CA MET A 1 -12.28 22.99 -2.10
C MET A 1 -12.78 21.63 -2.53
N VAL A 2 -11.89 20.64 -2.53
CA VAL A 2 -12.23 19.27 -2.94
C VAL A 2 -13.16 18.65 -1.90
N ASP A 3 -14.06 17.77 -2.34
CA ASP A 3 -14.86 16.97 -1.41
C ASP A 3 -14.00 15.79 -0.95
N ILE A 4 -13.46 15.90 0.28
CA ILE A 4 -12.59 14.86 0.85
C ILE A 4 -13.28 13.50 0.98
N TYR A 5 -14.62 13.46 1.02
CA TYR A 5 -15.43 12.25 1.13
C TYR A 5 -15.93 11.73 -0.23
N ALA A 6 -15.49 12.32 -1.35
CA ALA A 6 -15.98 11.95 -2.69
C ALA A 6 -15.86 10.44 -2.97
N LEU A 7 -14.70 9.85 -2.64
CA LEU A 7 -14.46 8.41 -2.83
C LEU A 7 -15.21 7.54 -1.81
N ASP A 8 -15.46 8.04 -0.60
CA ASP A 8 -16.21 7.30 0.44
C ASP A 8 -17.72 7.25 0.17
N ALA A 9 -18.24 8.27 -0.50
CA ALA A 9 -19.64 8.37 -0.89
C ALA A 9 -19.98 7.50 -2.11
N ASP A 10 -18.97 7.02 -2.85
CA ASP A 10 -19.15 6.13 -3.98
C ASP A 10 -19.64 4.75 -3.53
N LYS A 11 -20.54 4.16 -4.32
CA LYS A 11 -21.15 2.85 -4.06
C LYS A 11 -20.48 1.72 -4.84
N ARG A 12 -19.61 2.07 -5.78
CA ARG A 12 -18.72 1.15 -6.48
C ARG A 12 -17.74 0.52 -5.49
N ASP A 13 -17.29 -0.68 -5.79
CA ASP A 13 -16.13 -1.22 -5.09
C ASP A 13 -14.89 -0.41 -5.56
N PHE A 14 -13.89 -0.23 -4.69
CA PHE A 14 -12.75 0.66 -4.98
C PHE A 14 -11.91 0.19 -6.19
N ASP A 15 -12.00 -1.09 -6.57
CA ASP A 15 -11.37 -1.65 -7.77
C ASP A 15 -12.14 -1.33 -9.07
N GLU A 16 -13.31 -0.70 -8.97
CA GLU A 16 -14.10 -0.18 -10.09
C GLU A 16 -13.95 1.34 -10.29
N ILE A 17 -13.22 2.02 -9.40
CA ILE A 17 -12.85 3.43 -9.57
C ILE A 17 -11.67 3.50 -10.53
N ASP A 18 -11.79 4.34 -11.57
CA ASP A 18 -10.76 4.43 -12.58
C ASP A 18 -9.57 5.26 -12.09
N GLY A 19 -8.40 5.03 -12.67
CA GLY A 19 -7.16 5.70 -12.24
C GLY A 19 -7.16 7.21 -12.51
N GLN A 20 -7.94 7.70 -13.47
CA GLN A 20 -8.03 9.13 -13.75
C GLN A 20 -8.87 9.86 -12.69
N GLU A 21 -9.94 9.21 -12.23
CA GLU A 21 -10.78 9.69 -11.14
C GLU A 21 -9.99 9.75 -9.83
N LEU A 22 -9.24 8.69 -9.50
CA LEU A 22 -8.34 8.68 -8.34
C LEU A 22 -7.25 9.74 -8.47
N GLY A 23 -6.62 9.87 -9.64
CA GLY A 23 -5.59 10.89 -9.88
C GLY A 23 -6.13 12.30 -9.69
N THR A 24 -7.32 12.62 -10.23
CA THR A 24 -7.94 13.94 -10.05
C THR A 24 -8.23 14.25 -8.58
N TYR A 25 -8.72 13.26 -7.82
CA TYR A 25 -8.95 13.41 -6.38
C TYR A 25 -7.65 13.72 -5.62
N ILE A 26 -6.56 13.03 -5.96
CA ILE A 26 -5.24 13.23 -5.35
C ILE A 26 -4.67 14.61 -5.73
N ASP A 27 -4.70 14.96 -7.01
CA ASP A 27 -4.20 16.24 -7.53
C ASP A 27 -4.90 17.42 -6.84
N ASP A 28 -6.22 17.35 -6.67
CA ASP A 28 -7.00 18.39 -6.01
C ASP A 28 -6.64 18.53 -4.52
N LEU A 29 -6.33 17.42 -3.83
CA LEU A 29 -5.87 17.44 -2.44
C LEU A 29 -4.46 18.02 -2.31
N ILE A 30 -3.54 17.63 -3.19
CA ILE A 30 -2.17 18.15 -3.23
C ILE A 30 -2.19 19.64 -3.55
N ALA A 31 -2.97 20.07 -4.54
CA ALA A 31 -3.13 21.49 -4.86
C ALA A 31 -3.68 22.28 -3.66
N GLY A 32 -4.62 21.71 -2.91
CA GLY A 32 -5.11 22.30 -1.66
C GLY A 32 -4.03 22.44 -0.59
N PHE A 33 -3.21 21.40 -0.41
CA PHE A 33 -2.12 21.38 0.56
C PHE A 33 -0.98 22.34 0.19
N VAL A 34 -0.52 22.33 -1.05
CA VAL A 34 0.58 23.18 -1.53
C VAL A 34 0.25 24.67 -1.37
N ASN A 35 -1.03 25.05 -1.50
CA ASN A 35 -1.50 26.42 -1.31
C ASN A 35 -1.86 26.76 0.15
N SER A 36 -1.54 25.87 1.11
CA SER A 36 -1.81 26.05 2.53
C SER A 36 -0.56 26.52 3.31
N PRO A 37 -0.74 27.12 4.51
CA PRO A 37 0.40 27.43 5.38
C PRO A 37 1.25 26.21 5.76
N GLU A 38 0.63 25.03 5.87
CA GLU A 38 1.34 23.79 6.14
C GLU A 38 2.21 23.36 4.95
N GLY A 39 1.72 23.52 3.72
CA GLY A 39 2.50 23.25 2.49
C GLY A 39 3.70 24.16 2.36
N GLU A 40 3.51 25.47 2.58
CA GLU A 40 4.60 26.47 2.58
C GLU A 40 5.66 26.18 3.65
N SER A 41 5.26 25.57 4.78
CA SER A 41 6.18 25.19 5.85
C SER A 41 7.00 23.94 5.53
N VAL A 42 6.52 23.08 4.63
CA VAL A 42 7.24 21.87 4.18
C VAL A 42 8.29 22.20 3.13
N SER A 43 7.94 22.99 2.10
CA SER A 43 8.89 23.41 1.08
C SER A 43 8.57 24.82 0.57
N ALA A 44 9.61 25.59 0.28
CA ALA A 44 9.49 26.86 -0.41
C ALA A 44 9.26 26.69 -1.93
N ASP A 45 9.50 25.49 -2.46
CA ASP A 45 9.23 25.13 -3.85
C ASP A 45 8.01 24.19 -3.93
N PRO A 46 6.85 24.70 -4.37
CA PRO A 46 5.64 23.91 -4.62
C PRO A 46 5.82 22.69 -5.51
N GLU A 47 6.76 22.73 -6.47
CA GLU A 47 6.95 21.65 -7.45
C GLU A 47 7.63 20.41 -6.85
N THR A 48 8.24 20.55 -5.65
CA THR A 48 8.92 19.44 -4.96
C THR A 48 8.00 18.72 -3.97
N VAL A 49 6.74 19.13 -3.86
CA VAL A 49 5.77 18.60 -2.88
C VAL A 49 4.68 17.84 -3.61
N GLY A 50 4.27 16.69 -3.06
CA GLY A 50 3.14 15.92 -3.55
C GLY A 50 3.48 14.45 -3.79
N PHE A 51 4.74 14.11 -4.06
CA PHE A 51 5.14 12.74 -4.38
C PHE A 51 4.79 11.75 -3.27
N TRP A 52 5.06 12.11 -2.01
CA TRP A 52 4.77 11.23 -0.88
C TRP A 52 3.29 11.18 -0.56
N ILE A 53 2.58 12.30 -0.71
CA ILE A 53 1.13 12.38 -0.53
C ILE A 53 0.41 11.52 -1.59
N GLU A 54 0.77 11.69 -2.86
CA GLU A 54 0.25 10.91 -3.98
C GLU A 54 0.47 9.42 -3.73
N SER A 55 1.72 9.03 -3.48
CA SER A 55 2.07 7.62 -3.23
C SER A 55 1.31 7.03 -2.04
N PHE A 56 1.19 7.80 -0.95
CA PHE A 56 0.46 7.37 0.24
C PHE A 56 -1.01 7.11 -0.07
N ILE A 57 -1.70 8.07 -0.70
CA ILE A 57 -3.14 7.97 -0.98
C ILE A 57 -3.41 6.92 -2.06
N GLU A 58 -2.65 6.95 -3.15
CA GLU A 58 -2.81 6.02 -4.27
C GLU A 58 -2.67 4.58 -3.79
N TYR A 59 -1.59 4.25 -3.08
CA TYR A 59 -1.39 2.88 -2.62
C TYR A 59 -2.33 2.46 -1.49
N ALA A 60 -2.69 3.36 -0.58
CA ALA A 60 -3.70 3.07 0.44
C ALA A 60 -5.05 2.70 -0.21
N PHE A 61 -5.44 3.46 -1.23
CA PHE A 61 -6.69 3.25 -1.95
C PHE A 61 -6.66 2.00 -2.83
N LEU A 62 -5.65 1.84 -3.68
CA LEU A 62 -5.57 0.73 -4.63
C LEU A 62 -5.44 -0.65 -3.96
N TYR A 63 -4.82 -0.72 -2.77
CA TYR A 63 -4.58 -2.00 -2.10
C TYR A 63 -5.61 -2.35 -1.03
N GLU A 64 -6.08 -1.36 -0.27
CA GLU A 64 -6.98 -1.60 0.87
C GLU A 64 -8.27 -0.78 0.82
N GLY A 65 -8.43 0.11 -0.16
CA GLY A 65 -9.60 0.98 -0.30
C GLY A 65 -9.66 2.08 0.75
N TYR A 66 -8.53 2.43 1.36
CA TYR A 66 -8.46 3.50 2.36
C TYR A 66 -8.38 4.86 1.68
N THR A 67 -9.10 5.83 2.23
CA THR A 67 -9.10 7.24 1.87
C THR A 67 -8.53 8.05 3.03
N PRO A 68 -8.11 9.31 2.83
CA PRO A 68 -7.72 10.19 3.93
C PRO A 68 -8.76 10.27 5.06
N ALA A 69 -10.05 10.29 4.73
CA ALA A 69 -11.12 10.36 5.73
C ALA A 69 -11.35 9.05 6.51
N THR A 70 -10.89 7.91 6.00
CA THR A 70 -11.04 6.59 6.63
C THR A 70 -9.74 6.03 7.23
N THR A 71 -8.60 6.65 6.93
CA THR A 71 -7.27 6.21 7.39
C THR A 71 -7.04 6.62 8.84
N GLY A 72 -7.15 5.68 9.78
CA GLY A 72 -6.76 5.90 11.17
C GLY A 72 -5.30 5.55 11.42
N ARG A 73 -4.89 5.52 12.70
CA ARG A 73 -3.53 5.13 13.09
C ARG A 73 -3.10 3.77 12.53
N HIS A 74 -3.95 2.76 12.64
CA HIS A 74 -3.59 1.40 12.24
C HIS A 74 -3.41 1.30 10.72
N GLU A 75 -4.26 1.98 9.95
CA GLU A 75 -4.16 2.04 8.50
C GLU A 75 -2.90 2.79 8.07
N ALA A 76 -2.59 3.93 8.70
CA ALA A 76 -1.33 4.64 8.47
C ALA A 76 -0.10 3.76 8.78
N GLU A 77 -0.13 2.99 9.87
CA GLU A 77 0.95 2.07 10.22
C GLU A 77 1.14 0.97 9.17
N ASP A 78 0.08 0.35 8.67
CA ASP A 78 0.16 -0.66 7.61
C ASP A 78 0.67 -0.04 6.29
N ILE A 79 0.21 1.17 5.95
CA ILE A 79 0.69 1.88 4.75
C ILE A 79 2.20 2.12 4.84
N MET A 80 2.66 2.73 5.94
CA MET A 80 4.07 3.12 6.13
C MET A 80 5.02 1.92 6.27
N THR A 81 4.57 0.85 6.92
CA THR A 81 5.46 -0.28 7.27
C THR A 81 5.38 -1.45 6.29
N ASN A 82 4.32 -1.55 5.51
CA ASN A 82 4.07 -2.69 4.64
C ASN A 82 3.71 -2.28 3.20
N ILE A 83 2.82 -1.32 2.98
CA ILE A 83 2.40 -0.99 1.61
C ILE A 83 3.48 -0.20 0.87
N LEU A 84 3.93 0.95 1.38
CA LEU A 84 4.94 1.77 0.70
C LEU A 84 6.26 1.00 0.50
N PRO A 85 6.85 0.35 1.52
CA PRO A 85 8.11 -0.41 1.34
C PRO A 85 8.04 -1.51 0.28
N ARG A 86 6.85 -2.11 0.13
CA ARG A 86 6.60 -3.20 -0.80
C ARG A 86 6.42 -2.72 -2.23
N LYS A 87 5.95 -1.49 -2.43
CA LYS A 87 5.49 -0.96 -3.73
C LYS A 87 6.39 0.11 -4.31
N MET A 88 6.95 0.95 -3.46
CA MET A 88 7.87 2.00 -3.86
C MET A 88 9.31 1.49 -3.86
N SER A 89 10.02 1.84 -4.92
CA SER A 89 11.47 1.70 -5.01
C SER A 89 12.05 3.10 -5.01
N LEU A 90 12.95 3.36 -4.07
CA LEU A 90 13.73 4.58 -4.01
C LEU A 90 15.13 4.28 -4.55
N SER A 91 15.79 5.30 -5.09
CA SER A 91 17.14 5.13 -5.61
C SER A 91 18.15 5.17 -4.47
N GLU A 92 17.96 6.11 -3.55
CA GLU A 92 18.84 6.35 -2.41
C GLU A 92 18.04 6.35 -1.09
N PRO A 93 18.63 5.88 0.03
CA PRO A 93 17.97 5.90 1.33
C PRO A 93 17.50 7.28 1.78
N GLU A 94 18.24 8.32 1.41
CA GLU A 94 17.97 9.72 1.70
C GLU A 94 16.70 10.23 1.01
N ASP A 95 16.28 9.61 -0.11
CA ASP A 95 15.02 9.94 -0.78
C ASP A 95 13.81 9.77 0.17
N ALA A 96 13.92 8.90 1.18
CA ALA A 96 12.86 8.65 2.17
C ALA A 96 12.72 9.75 3.23
N ASP A 97 13.70 10.63 3.37
CA ASP A 97 13.78 11.57 4.50
C ASP A 97 12.67 12.62 4.44
N GLU A 98 12.36 13.09 3.24
CA GLU A 98 11.35 14.11 3.00
C GLU A 98 9.92 13.56 3.21
N GLY A 99 9.74 12.25 3.08
CA GLY A 99 8.42 11.63 3.13
C GLY A 99 7.71 11.78 4.47
N LEU A 100 8.42 11.67 5.58
CA LEU A 100 7.80 11.90 6.90
C LEU A 100 7.40 13.37 7.09
N VAL A 101 8.25 14.31 6.66
CA VAL A 101 7.98 15.75 6.82
C VAL A 101 6.77 16.14 5.98
N GLU A 102 6.72 15.70 4.72
CA GLU A 102 5.62 15.98 3.81
C GLU A 102 4.31 15.38 4.31
N LEU A 103 4.31 14.11 4.72
CA LEU A 103 3.10 13.45 5.23
C LEU A 103 2.61 14.08 6.55
N ILE A 104 3.51 14.48 7.46
CA ILE A 104 3.11 15.19 8.68
C ILE A 104 2.44 16.53 8.32
N GLY A 105 3.06 17.32 7.45
CA GLY A 105 2.48 18.60 7.00
C GLY A 105 1.12 18.41 6.34
N PHE A 106 0.99 17.39 5.48
CA PHE A 106 -0.28 17.07 4.84
C PHE A 106 -1.38 16.70 5.84
N TRP A 107 -1.08 15.85 6.83
CA TRP A 107 -2.07 15.47 7.83
C TRP A 107 -2.41 16.62 8.81
N GLU A 108 -1.50 17.56 9.04
CA GLU A 108 -1.78 18.81 9.75
C GLU A 108 -2.77 19.68 8.95
N TYR A 109 -2.54 19.82 7.66
CA TYR A 109 -3.45 20.48 6.74
C TYR A 109 -4.83 19.82 6.75
N LEU A 110 -4.91 18.48 6.66
CA LEU A 110 -6.18 17.77 6.70
C LEU A 110 -6.93 17.97 8.02
N LYS A 111 -6.21 18.00 9.14
CA LYS A 111 -6.78 18.30 10.46
C LYS A 111 -7.36 19.71 10.50
N ARG A 112 -6.67 20.71 9.96
CA ARG A 112 -7.11 22.12 9.99
C ARG A 112 -8.23 22.40 9.00
N GLU A 113 -8.06 21.99 7.74
CA GLU A 113 -8.92 22.38 6.63
C GLU A 113 -10.22 21.57 6.59
N TYR A 114 -10.14 20.26 6.88
CA TYR A 114 -11.30 19.35 6.78
C TYR A 114 -11.80 18.86 8.15
N GLU A 115 -11.15 19.29 9.25
CA GLU A 115 -11.50 18.89 10.62
C GLU A 115 -11.59 17.36 10.79
N LEU A 116 -10.72 16.62 10.08
CA LEU A 116 -10.72 15.16 10.10
C LEU A 116 -10.44 14.61 11.52
N ALA A 117 -11.44 13.93 12.08
CA ALA A 117 -11.37 13.39 13.44
C ALA A 117 -10.25 12.34 13.63
N ASN A 118 -9.90 11.62 12.57
CA ASN A 118 -8.85 10.60 12.54
C ASN A 118 -7.43 11.19 12.41
N ALA A 119 -7.29 12.45 11.97
CA ALA A 119 -5.98 13.03 11.68
C ALA A 119 -5.06 13.11 12.91
N GLU A 120 -5.62 13.29 14.10
CA GLU A 120 -4.82 13.38 15.33
C GLU A 120 -4.10 12.06 15.67
N GLU A 121 -4.77 10.91 15.47
CA GLU A 121 -4.16 9.61 15.70
C GLU A 121 -3.10 9.27 14.66
N VAL A 122 -3.32 9.67 13.39
CA VAL A 122 -2.34 9.51 12.32
C VAL A 122 -1.11 10.37 12.57
N LEU A 123 -1.30 11.64 12.93
CA LEU A 123 -0.20 12.55 13.28
C LEU A 123 0.61 12.05 14.47
N ALA A 124 -0.04 11.51 15.49
CA ALA A 124 0.65 10.93 16.64
C ALA A 124 1.53 9.74 16.23
N TYR A 125 1.08 8.93 15.28
CA TYR A 125 1.88 7.83 14.72
C TYR A 125 3.06 8.35 13.88
N LEU A 126 2.80 9.22 12.90
CA LEU A 126 3.84 9.74 11.99
C LEU A 126 4.96 10.47 12.74
N ARG A 127 4.60 11.30 13.74
CA ARG A 127 5.59 11.99 14.59
C ARG A 127 6.32 11.06 15.57
N GLY A 128 5.78 9.86 15.79
CA GLY A 128 6.42 8.83 16.60
C GLY A 128 7.45 8.01 15.83
N LEU A 129 7.44 8.06 14.49
CA LEU A 129 8.44 7.42 13.65
C LEU A 129 9.67 8.29 13.52
N SER A 130 10.85 7.68 13.64
CA SER A 130 12.10 8.32 13.24
C SER A 130 12.33 8.19 11.72
N VAL A 131 13.08 9.12 11.15
CA VAL A 131 13.51 9.06 9.74
C VAL A 131 14.30 7.77 9.47
N GLU A 132 15.16 7.37 10.40
CA GLU A 132 15.94 6.13 10.31
C GLU A 132 15.06 4.88 10.33
N GLU A 133 13.98 4.86 11.12
CA GLU A 133 13.02 3.77 11.14
C GLU A 133 12.30 3.65 9.79
N PHE A 134 11.81 4.78 9.27
CA PHE A 134 11.10 4.79 7.99
C PHE A 134 12.01 4.39 6.83
N ARG A 135 13.22 4.94 6.77
CA ARG A 135 14.27 4.53 5.83
C ARG A 135 14.57 3.03 5.95
N GLY A 136 14.68 2.53 7.19
CA GLY A 136 14.86 1.11 7.47
C GLY A 136 13.75 0.25 6.89
N TYR A 137 12.49 0.68 6.95
CA TYR A 137 11.38 -0.04 6.32
C TYR A 137 11.49 -0.05 4.79
N MET A 138 11.75 1.10 4.16
CA MET A 138 11.78 1.25 2.70
C MET A 138 12.86 0.38 2.01
N PHE A 139 13.95 0.10 2.72
CA PHE A 139 15.10 -0.67 2.22
C PHE A 139 15.22 -2.07 2.83
N ASP A 140 14.27 -2.50 3.66
CA ASP A 140 14.24 -3.87 4.20
C ASP A 140 13.86 -4.87 3.08
N PRO A 141 14.77 -5.77 2.65
CA PRO A 141 14.47 -6.74 1.61
C PRO A 141 13.33 -7.69 1.98
N ALA A 142 13.08 -7.92 3.28
CA ALA A 142 11.98 -8.76 3.75
C ALA A 142 10.60 -8.11 3.55
N ARG A 143 10.56 -6.79 3.31
CA ARG A 143 9.34 -6.01 3.07
C ARG A 143 9.10 -5.75 1.58
N ALA A 144 10.10 -5.97 0.74
CA ALA A 144 9.96 -5.83 -0.71
C ALA A 144 8.91 -6.81 -1.25
N GLY A 145 8.03 -6.31 -2.12
CA GLY A 145 7.07 -7.17 -2.83
C GLY A 145 7.78 -7.97 -3.91
N MET A 146 7.20 -9.12 -4.30
CA MET A 146 7.73 -9.98 -5.37
C MET A 146 8.17 -9.20 -6.63
N ALA A 147 7.40 -8.19 -7.04
CA ALA A 147 7.74 -7.35 -8.20
C ALA A 147 9.01 -6.51 -7.96
N LYS A 148 9.11 -5.83 -6.80
CA LYS A 148 10.30 -5.07 -6.40
C LYS A 148 11.51 -5.98 -6.23
N SER A 149 11.35 -7.12 -5.57
CA SER A 149 12.41 -8.12 -5.42
C SER A 149 12.88 -8.62 -6.79
N PHE A 150 11.95 -8.95 -7.70
CA PHE A 150 12.27 -9.37 -9.07
C PHE A 150 13.06 -8.29 -9.82
N PHE A 151 12.62 -7.04 -9.76
CA PHE A 151 13.30 -5.91 -10.39
C PHE A 151 14.71 -5.70 -9.84
N LEU A 152 14.86 -5.62 -8.51
CA LEU A 152 16.17 -5.47 -7.85
C LEU A 152 17.11 -6.61 -8.21
N SER A 153 16.65 -7.86 -8.12
CA SER A 153 17.46 -9.03 -8.43
C SER A 153 17.85 -9.13 -9.91
N GLY A 154 17.02 -8.60 -10.82
CA GLY A 154 17.33 -8.52 -12.24
C GLY A 154 18.38 -7.46 -12.55
N THR A 155 18.25 -6.28 -11.94
CA THR A 155 19.23 -5.20 -12.04
C THR A 155 20.59 -5.61 -11.47
N GLU A 156 20.62 -6.26 -10.30
CA GLU A 156 21.86 -6.79 -9.70
C GLU A 156 22.52 -7.88 -10.56
N ALA A 157 21.70 -8.69 -11.26
CA ALA A 157 22.19 -9.68 -12.20
C ALA A 157 22.65 -9.08 -13.55
N GLY A 158 22.58 -7.74 -13.70
CA GLY A 158 23.05 -7.01 -14.88
C GLY A 158 22.05 -6.95 -16.03
N TYR A 159 20.78 -7.27 -15.79
CA TYR A 159 19.72 -7.16 -16.81
C TYR A 159 19.15 -5.74 -16.86
N ASP A 160 18.82 -5.30 -18.06
CA ASP A 160 18.10 -4.04 -18.27
C ASP A 160 16.59 -4.25 -18.01
N MET A 161 16.20 -4.08 -16.75
CA MET A 161 14.82 -4.25 -16.30
C MET A 161 13.86 -3.15 -16.80
N SER A 162 14.36 -2.14 -17.52
CA SER A 162 13.53 -1.11 -18.17
C SER A 162 13.02 -1.53 -19.55
N THR A 163 13.56 -2.61 -20.12
CA THR A 163 13.18 -3.14 -21.44
C THR A 163 12.39 -4.44 -21.33
N LYS A 164 11.51 -4.68 -22.31
CA LYS A 164 10.76 -5.95 -22.37
C LYS A 164 11.71 -7.14 -22.51
N GLU A 165 12.73 -6.99 -23.34
CA GLU A 165 13.73 -8.01 -23.62
C GLU A 165 14.52 -8.37 -22.36
N GLY A 166 14.98 -7.39 -21.58
CA GLY A 166 15.68 -7.63 -20.32
C GLY A 166 14.79 -8.30 -19.27
N MET A 167 13.52 -7.87 -19.16
CA MET A 167 12.53 -8.51 -18.28
C MET A 167 12.27 -9.97 -18.67
N ASP A 168 12.06 -10.27 -19.96
CA ASP A 168 11.81 -11.63 -20.44
C ASP A 168 13.01 -12.56 -20.19
N GLN A 169 14.22 -12.07 -20.43
CA GLN A 169 15.45 -12.83 -20.20
C GLN A 169 15.65 -13.15 -18.71
N TYR A 170 15.46 -12.14 -17.85
CA TYR A 170 15.58 -12.35 -16.41
C TYR A 170 14.47 -13.27 -15.88
N MET A 171 13.25 -13.16 -16.39
CA MET A 171 12.14 -14.04 -16.02
C MET A 171 12.44 -15.51 -16.27
N LEU A 172 13.09 -15.83 -17.40
CA LEU A 172 13.51 -17.19 -17.70
C LEU A 172 14.53 -17.70 -16.66
N GLN A 173 15.55 -16.89 -16.35
CA GLN A 173 16.58 -17.24 -15.37
C GLN A 173 16.00 -17.38 -13.95
N TYR A 174 15.13 -16.46 -13.56
CA TYR A 174 14.43 -16.47 -12.28
C TYR A 174 13.59 -17.74 -12.12
N ASN A 175 12.81 -18.11 -13.14
CA ASN A 175 12.03 -19.35 -13.13
C ASN A 175 12.92 -20.59 -13.00
N LEU A 176 14.05 -20.64 -13.71
CA LEU A 176 15.02 -21.74 -13.60
C LEU A 176 15.60 -21.85 -12.19
N MET A 177 15.94 -20.73 -11.56
CA MET A 177 16.48 -20.72 -10.19
C MET A 177 15.43 -21.19 -9.17
N GLN A 178 14.17 -20.76 -9.33
CA GLN A 178 13.07 -21.19 -8.47
C GLN A 178 12.78 -22.70 -8.63
N HIS A 179 12.86 -23.24 -9.85
CA HIS A 179 12.77 -24.67 -10.10
C HIS A 179 13.92 -25.44 -9.46
N ALA A 180 15.17 -24.95 -9.57
CA ALA A 180 16.34 -25.60 -8.98
C ALA A 180 16.28 -25.63 -7.44
N LEU A 181 15.73 -24.60 -6.80
CA LEU A 181 15.50 -24.58 -5.35
C LEU A 181 14.44 -25.61 -4.93
N MET A 182 13.38 -25.80 -5.73
CA MET A 182 12.36 -26.82 -5.47
C MET A 182 12.87 -28.26 -5.66
N ASP A 183 13.76 -28.48 -6.63
CA ASP A 183 14.37 -29.80 -6.85
C ASP A 183 15.47 -30.12 -5.80
N SER A 184 16.08 -29.10 -5.19
CA SER A 184 17.09 -29.26 -4.13
C SER A 184 16.49 -29.63 -2.76
N GLU A 185 15.25 -29.25 -2.47
CA GLU A 185 14.53 -29.71 -1.26
C GLU A 185 14.00 -31.15 -1.37
N ALA A 186 14.11 -31.80 -2.53
CA ALA A 186 13.69 -33.18 -2.75
C ALA A 186 14.77 -34.21 -2.39
N LEU A 187 15.21 -34.24 -1.13
CA LEU A 187 15.91 -35.41 -0.57
C LEU A 187 14.90 -36.39 0.06
N PRO A 188 15.12 -37.71 -0.02
CA PRO A 188 14.09 -38.70 0.34
C PRO A 188 13.88 -38.75 1.85
N SER A 189 12.64 -38.49 2.28
CA SER A 189 12.21 -38.59 3.67
C SER A 189 12.06 -40.05 4.10
N LEU A 190 12.73 -40.43 5.18
CA LEU A 190 12.39 -41.60 5.99
C LEU A 190 11.09 -41.33 6.76
N PRO A 191 10.26 -42.36 7.04
CA PRO A 191 8.94 -42.16 7.63
C PRO A 191 9.07 -41.87 9.13
N SER A 192 8.63 -40.69 9.56
CA SER A 192 8.36 -40.37 10.96
C SER A 192 6.89 -40.03 11.11
N GLU A 193 6.19 -40.86 11.86
CA GLU A 193 4.83 -40.63 12.32
C GLU A 193 4.77 -39.49 13.36
N SER A 194 3.59 -38.88 13.43
CA SER A 194 2.99 -38.11 14.53
C SER A 194 3.17 -36.58 14.63
N ASP A 195 1.98 -35.97 14.69
CA ASP A 195 1.55 -34.78 15.44
C ASP A 195 1.92 -33.34 15.03
N SER A 196 0.95 -32.74 14.31
CA SER A 196 0.01 -31.72 14.84
C SER A 196 -0.20 -30.56 13.87
N ALA A 197 -1.26 -30.69 13.07
CA ALA A 197 -1.69 -29.67 12.11
C ALA A 197 -2.32 -28.46 12.83
N ARG A 198 -1.55 -27.38 12.97
CA ARG A 198 -2.04 -26.05 13.35
C ARG A 198 -2.76 -25.42 12.14
N PRO A 199 -4.05 -25.06 12.21
CA PRO A 199 -4.80 -24.64 11.03
C PRO A 199 -4.46 -23.21 10.60
N LYS A 200 -4.18 -23.03 9.30
CA LYS A 200 -4.02 -21.74 8.59
C LYS A 200 -5.30 -20.89 8.69
N ARG A 201 -5.47 -20.18 9.80
CA ARG A 201 -6.53 -19.19 10.06
C ARG A 201 -6.19 -17.87 9.35
N GLY A 202 -6.57 -17.72 8.09
CA GLY A 202 -6.52 -16.41 7.42
C GLY A 202 -7.31 -16.37 6.11
N LYS A 203 -7.07 -17.33 5.21
CA LYS A 203 -7.70 -17.33 3.88
C LYS A 203 -9.08 -18.00 3.83
N ASN A 204 -9.39 -18.90 4.77
CA ASN A 204 -10.69 -19.63 4.78
C ASN A 204 -11.84 -18.85 5.45
N ARG A 205 -11.57 -17.92 6.38
CA ARG A 205 -12.63 -17.04 6.95
C ARG A 205 -13.23 -16.11 5.89
N ARG A 206 -12.41 -15.59 4.96
CA ARG A 206 -12.84 -14.67 3.89
C ARG A 206 -13.77 -15.36 2.87
N LYS A 207 -13.53 -16.65 2.55
CA LYS A 207 -14.43 -17.44 1.68
C LYS A 207 -15.73 -17.85 2.37
N MET A 208 -15.70 -18.27 3.65
CA MET A 208 -16.91 -18.65 4.39
C MET A 208 -17.83 -17.45 4.74
N ALA A 209 -17.26 -16.27 5.01
CA ALA A 209 -18.05 -15.05 5.24
C ALA A 209 -18.73 -14.53 3.96
N LYS A 210 -18.09 -14.66 2.79
CA LYS A 210 -18.70 -14.33 1.48
C LYS A 210 -19.85 -15.29 1.12
N ALA A 211 -19.72 -16.58 1.45
CA ALA A 211 -20.78 -17.58 1.20
C ALA A 211 -22.03 -17.37 2.09
N SER A 212 -21.85 -17.06 3.38
CA SER A 212 -22.97 -16.86 4.31
C SER A 212 -23.75 -15.56 4.05
N ARG A 213 -23.05 -14.47 3.70
CA ARG A 213 -23.69 -13.18 3.33
C ARG A 213 -24.54 -13.32 2.05
N LYS A 214 -24.09 -14.12 1.07
CA LYS A 214 -24.83 -14.34 -0.20
C LYS A 214 -26.09 -15.19 0.00
N GLN A 215 -26.09 -16.15 0.93
CA GLN A 215 -27.29 -16.92 1.28
C GLN A 215 -28.32 -16.08 2.07
N ASN A 216 -27.88 -15.28 3.05
CA ASN A 216 -28.78 -14.42 3.83
C ASN A 216 -29.45 -13.31 3.00
N ARG A 217 -28.79 -12.80 1.96
CA ARG A 217 -29.39 -11.80 1.04
C ARG A 217 -30.49 -12.41 0.15
N LYS A 218 -30.42 -13.70 -0.18
CA LYS A 218 -31.42 -14.41 -1.00
C LYS A 218 -32.67 -14.81 -0.21
N THR A 219 -32.52 -15.22 1.06
CA THR A 219 -33.65 -15.56 1.93
C THR A 219 -34.45 -14.33 2.36
N LYS A 220 -33.81 -13.18 2.63
CA LYS A 220 -34.50 -11.91 2.94
C LYS A 220 -35.34 -11.38 1.76
N LYS A 221 -34.89 -11.57 0.51
CA LYS A 221 -35.67 -11.18 -0.68
C LYS A 221 -36.87 -12.09 -0.96
N LYS A 222 -36.82 -13.37 -0.57
CA LYS A 222 -37.97 -14.30 -0.69
C LYS A 222 -39.04 -14.06 0.38
N LYS A 223 -38.67 -13.59 1.58
CA LYS A 223 -39.61 -13.28 2.67
C LYS A 223 -40.34 -11.94 2.51
N LYS A 224 -39.88 -11.05 1.63
CA LYS A 224 -40.54 -9.77 1.29
C LYS A 224 -41.49 -9.85 0.07
N ARG A 225 -41.63 -11.03 -0.54
CA ARG A 225 -42.47 -11.27 -1.73
C ARG A 225 -43.60 -12.29 -1.48
N LYS A 226 -43.86 -12.61 -0.22
CA LYS A 226 -45.07 -13.27 0.29
C LYS A 226 -45.67 -12.37 1.35
#